data_AF-P9WEZ9-F1
#
_entry.id   AF-P9WEZ9-F1
#
_cell.length_a   1.000
_cell.length_b   1.000
_cell.length_c   1.000
_cell.angle_alpha   90.00
_cell.angle_beta   90.00
_cell.angle_gamma   90.00
#
_symmetry.space_group_name_H-M   'P 1'
#
loop_
_entity.id
_entity.type
_entity.pdbx_description
1 polymer ?
#
loop_
_entity_poly.entity_id
_entity_poly.type
_entity_poly.pdbx_seq_one_letter_code
_entity_poly.pdbx_strand_id
1 'polypeptide(L)'
;MHFRTVNTPARLQFISRFVLQPLRPLLHYKDHTIRTAAEAGLDVAELAVGPAFVVARGYFTLRQADTSSAESRDPTKQQQLWEKTLEWLGMTEEQGAL
;
A
#
# COMPACT_ATOMS: atom_id res chain seq x y z
N MET A 1 9.75 -18.11 14.86
CA MET A 1 9.54 -17.49 13.53
C MET A 1 10.37 -16.20 13.50
N HIS A 2 11.57 -16.24 12.91
CA HIS A 2 12.54 -15.12 12.93
C HIS A 2 12.39 -14.30 11.64
N PHE A 3 11.57 -13.25 11.67
CA PHE A 3 11.45 -12.32 10.55
C PHE A 3 12.66 -11.37 10.56
N ARG A 4 13.42 -11.34 9.46
CA ARG A 4 14.67 -10.61 9.24
C ARG A 4 14.65 -9.16 9.76
N THR A 5 15.37 -8.88 10.84
CA THR A 5 15.78 -7.52 11.28
C THR A 5 17.08 -7.05 10.62
N VAL A 6 17.60 -7.78 9.63
CA VAL A 6 18.98 -7.61 9.11
C VAL A 6 19.26 -6.24 8.48
N ASN A 7 18.22 -5.49 8.09
CA ASN A 7 18.37 -4.17 7.46
C ASN A 7 17.65 -3.03 8.20
N THR A 8 17.14 -3.25 9.41
CA THR A 8 16.48 -2.19 10.19
C THR A 8 17.45 -1.67 11.26
N PRO A 9 17.94 -0.42 11.16
CA PRO A 9 18.81 0.17 12.18
C PRO A 9 18.25 0.00 13.59
N ALA A 10 19.13 -0.30 14.57
CA ALA A 10 18.73 -0.54 15.96
C ALA A 10 17.85 0.60 16.54
N ARG A 11 18.11 1.85 16.12
CA ARG A 11 17.29 3.02 16.48
C ARG A 11 15.82 2.88 16.05
N LEU A 12 15.56 2.39 14.84
CA LEU A 12 14.20 2.17 14.36
C LEU A 12 13.51 1.02 15.11
N GLN A 13 14.27 -0.03 15.46
CA GLN A 13 13.76 -1.12 16.30
C GLN A 13 13.35 -0.60 17.68
N PHE A 14 14.18 0.25 18.28
CA PHE A 14 13.89 0.89 19.57
C PHE A 14 12.64 1.76 19.50
N ILE A 15 12.54 2.66 18.51
CA ILE A 15 11.36 3.53 18.31
C ILE A 15 10.11 2.68 18.11
N SER A 16 10.17 1.65 17.26
CA SER A 16 9.05 0.75 17.01
C SER A 16 8.56 0.08 18.29
N ARG A 17 9.47 -0.48 19.08
CA ARG A 17 9.14 -1.27 20.28
C ARG A 17 8.73 -0.42 21.48
N PHE A 18 9.39 0.71 21.70
CA PHE A 18 9.23 1.48 22.94
C PHE A 18 8.43 2.77 22.77
N VAL A 19 8.20 3.25 21.54
CA VAL A 19 7.41 4.45 21.27
C VAL A 19 6.13 4.09 20.52
N LEU A 20 6.24 3.48 19.34
CA LEU A 20 5.08 3.25 18.47
C LEU A 20 4.16 2.15 18.98
N GLN A 21 4.70 1.01 19.45
CA GLN A 21 3.89 -0.09 19.97
C GLN A 21 3.05 0.30 21.20
N PRO A 22 3.58 0.97 22.24
CA PRO A 22 2.77 1.41 23.38
C PRO A 22 1.75 2.49 23.02
N LEU A 23 2.10 3.40 22.10
CA LEU A 23 1.17 4.46 21.65
C LEU A 23 0.14 3.98 20.63
N ARG A 24 0.22 2.72 20.19
CA ARG A 24 -0.63 2.18 19.14
C ARG A 24 -2.14 2.37 19.39
N PRO A 25 -2.69 2.18 20.61
CA PRO A 25 -4.12 2.42 20.84
C PRO A 25 -4.52 3.88 20.60
N LEU A 26 -3.67 4.83 20.98
CA LEU A 26 -3.90 6.26 20.76
C LEU A 26 -3.77 6.63 19.28
N LEU A 27 -2.76 6.06 18.60
CA LEU A 27 -2.57 6.25 17.17
C LEU A 27 -3.76 5.69 16.39
N HIS A 28 -4.23 4.49 16.72
CA HIS A 28 -5.37 3.87 16.08
C HIS A 28 -6.69 4.63 16.34
N TYR A 29 -6.84 5.23 17.52
CA TYR A 29 -7.98 6.11 17.80
C TYR A 29 -7.97 7.37 16.93
N LYS A 30 -6.79 7.95 16.68
CA LYS A 30 -6.65 9.15 15.83
C LYS A 30 -6.81 8.83 14.34
N ASP A 31 -6.24 7.72 13.91
CA ASP A 31 -6.28 7.25 12.53
C ASP A 31 -6.40 5.72 12.53
N HIS A 32 -7.60 5.26 12.20
CA HIS A 32 -7.94 3.85 12.15
C HIS A 32 -7.15 3.05 11.10
N THR A 33 -6.46 3.71 10.17
CA THR A 33 -5.63 3.05 9.16
C THR A 33 -4.26 2.65 9.72
N ILE A 34 -3.86 3.17 10.89
CA ILE A 34 -2.61 2.80 11.56
C ILE A 34 -2.73 1.37 12.10
N ARG A 35 -1.89 0.50 11.53
CA ARG A 35 -1.88 -0.95 11.81
C ARG A 35 -0.50 -1.57 11.57
N THR A 36 -0.33 -2.81 12.02
CA THR A 36 0.88 -3.57 11.73
C THR A 36 0.93 -4.00 10.26
N ALA A 37 2.14 -4.26 9.77
CA ALA A 37 2.33 -4.86 8.45
C ALA A 37 1.60 -6.22 8.31
N ALA A 38 1.51 -6.99 9.39
CA ALA A 38 0.79 -8.26 9.40
C ALA A 38 -0.72 -8.08 9.14
N GLU A 39 -1.38 -7.12 9.82
CA GLU A 39 -2.80 -6.83 9.58
C GLU A 39 -3.04 -6.21 8.21
N ALA A 40 -2.14 -5.31 7.75
CA ALA A 40 -2.21 -4.76 6.41
C ALA A 40 -2.10 -5.85 5.33
N GLY A 41 -1.25 -6.85 5.54
CA GLY A 41 -1.11 -7.99 4.65
C GLY A 41 -2.38 -8.83 4.52
N LEU A 42 -3.15 -8.99 5.61
CA LEU A 42 -4.44 -9.69 5.56
C LEU A 42 -5.45 -8.96 4.67
N ASP A 43 -5.46 -7.63 4.71
CA ASP A 43 -6.33 -6.83 3.84
C ASP A 43 -5.91 -6.92 2.37
N VAL A 44 -4.60 -6.87 2.08
CA VAL A 44 -4.10 -7.05 0.72
C VAL A 44 -4.47 -8.44 0.19
N ALA A 45 -4.32 -9.49 1.01
CA ALA A 45 -4.71 -10.84 0.64
C ALA A 45 -6.22 -10.92 0.35
N GLU A 46 -7.06 -10.34 1.21
CA GLU A 46 -8.52 -10.32 1.00
C GLU A 46 -8.90 -9.55 -0.27
N LEU A 47 -8.29 -8.39 -0.54
CA LEU A 47 -8.54 -7.63 -1.77
C LEU A 47 -8.09 -8.39 -3.03
N ALA A 48 -7.01 -9.17 -2.94
CA ALA A 48 -6.44 -9.88 -4.08
C ALA A 48 -7.21 -11.16 -4.46
N VAL A 49 -7.70 -11.92 -3.47
CA VAL A 49 -8.31 -13.24 -3.71
C VAL A 49 -9.67 -13.45 -3.05
N GLY A 50 -10.16 -12.47 -2.30
CA GLY A 50 -11.44 -12.54 -1.61
C GLY A 50 -12.60 -12.56 -2.60
N PRO A 51 -13.62 -13.41 -2.39
CA PRO A 51 -14.76 -13.54 -3.32
C PRO A 51 -15.55 -12.23 -3.47
N ALA A 52 -15.51 -11.36 -2.46
CA ALA A 52 -16.13 -10.04 -2.50
C ALA A 52 -15.45 -9.06 -3.49
N PHE A 53 -14.22 -9.33 -3.94
CA PHE A 53 -13.39 -8.39 -4.70
C PHE A 53 -13.00 -8.89 -6.11
N VAL A 54 -13.52 -10.02 -6.56
CA VAL A 54 -13.13 -10.67 -7.84
C VAL A 54 -13.21 -9.73 -9.06
N VAL A 55 -14.18 -8.82 -9.08
CA VAL A 55 -14.38 -7.84 -10.17
C VAL A 55 -14.17 -6.40 -9.70
N ALA A 56 -13.66 -6.23 -8.48
CA ALA A 56 -13.46 -4.91 -7.90
C ALA A 56 -12.29 -4.19 -8.60
N ARG A 57 -12.51 -2.93 -8.95
CA ARG A 57 -11.49 -2.03 -9.50
C ARG A 57 -11.57 -0.69 -8.78
N GLY A 58 -10.44 0.00 -8.74
CA GLY A 58 -10.34 1.33 -8.15
C GLY A 58 -9.51 1.36 -6.87
N TYR A 59 -9.79 2.35 -6.04
CA TYR A 59 -9.03 2.65 -4.84
C TYR A 59 -9.77 2.16 -3.59
N PHE A 60 -9.03 1.62 -2.64
CA PHE A 60 -9.57 1.07 -1.39
C PHE A 60 -8.81 1.63 -0.20
N THR A 61 -9.55 2.09 0.80
CA THR A 61 -9.03 2.36 2.14
C THR A 61 -9.41 1.18 3.02
N LEU A 62 -8.41 0.45 3.53
CA LEU A 62 -8.60 -0.86 4.17
C LEU A 62 -9.22 -1.86 3.17
N ARG A 63 -10.49 -2.22 3.36
CA ARG A 63 -11.29 -3.08 2.47
C ARG A 63 -12.52 -2.37 1.91
N GLN A 64 -12.62 -1.05 2.12
CA GLN A 64 -13.75 -0.25 1.69
C GLN A 64 -13.36 0.52 0.43
N ALA A 65 -14.22 0.49 -0.58
CA ALA A 65 -14.04 1.31 -1.78
C ALA A 65 -14.05 2.78 -1.39
N ASP A 66 -13.09 3.53 -1.89
CA ASP A 66 -12.88 4.93 -1.55
C ASP A 66 -12.40 5.72 -2.78
N THR A 67 -12.31 7.04 -2.67
CA THR A 67 -11.86 7.92 -3.75
C THR A 67 -10.41 8.34 -3.50
N SER A 68 -9.55 8.04 -4.46
CA SER A 68 -8.15 8.48 -4.40
C SER A 68 -8.02 10.00 -4.60
N SER A 69 -6.83 10.54 -4.34
CA SER A 69 -6.54 11.97 -4.48
C SER A 69 -6.92 12.50 -5.87
N ALA A 70 -7.32 13.77 -5.98
CA ALA A 70 -7.69 14.37 -7.26
C ALA A 70 -6.59 14.25 -8.31
N GLU A 71 -5.33 14.39 -7.90
CA GLU A 71 -4.18 14.21 -8.77
C GLU A 71 -4.07 12.80 -9.35
N SER A 72 -4.31 11.76 -8.54
CA SER A 72 -4.26 10.38 -9.02
C SER A 72 -5.40 10.01 -9.96
N ARG A 73 -6.44 10.84 -10.05
CA ARG A 73 -7.61 10.63 -10.91
C ARG A 73 -7.55 11.44 -12.21
N ASP A 74 -6.47 12.18 -12.43
CA ASP A 74 -6.24 12.93 -13.66
C ASP A 74 -5.76 11.97 -14.76
N PRO A 75 -6.57 11.70 -15.80
CA PRO A 75 -6.23 10.73 -16.85
C PRO A 75 -5.03 11.19 -17.68
N THR A 76 -4.80 12.50 -17.83
CA THR A 76 -3.64 13.02 -18.54
C THR A 76 -2.36 12.72 -17.77
N LYS A 77 -2.37 12.91 -16.44
CA LYS A 77 -1.23 12.55 -15.59
C LYS A 77 -1.00 11.05 -15.54
N GLN A 78 -2.06 10.24 -15.47
CA GLN A 78 -1.95 8.78 -15.50
C GLN A 78 -1.27 8.30 -16.78
N GLN A 79 -1.69 8.83 -17.94
CA GLN A 79 -1.11 8.50 -19.23
C GLN A 79 0.36 8.93 -19.32
N GLN A 80 0.69 10.16 -18.94
CA GLN A 80 2.07 10.65 -18.93
C GLN A 80 2.98 9.82 -18.02
N LEU A 81 2.49 9.42 -16.85
CA LEU A 81 3.22 8.56 -15.92
C LEU A 81 3.45 7.17 -16.51
N TRP A 82 2.45 6.62 -17.20
CA TRP A 82 2.54 5.33 -17.87
C TRP A 82 3.60 5.34 -18.98
N GLU A 83 3.51 6.30 -19.92
CA GLU A 83 4.46 6.47 -21.02
C GLU A 83 5.90 6.63 -20.51
N LYS A 84 6.09 7.44 -19.47
CA LYS A 84 7.41 7.67 -18.89
C LYS A 84 7.97 6.43 -18.19
N THR A 85 7.10 5.63 -17.58
CA THR A 85 7.49 4.35 -16.97
C THR A 85 7.96 3.35 -18.03
N LEU A 86 7.26 3.27 -19.16
CA LEU A 86 7.67 2.43 -20.30
C LEU A 86 9.01 2.88 -20.87
N GLU A 87 9.22 4.19 -21.03
CA GLU A 87 10.51 4.75 -21.44
C GLU A 87 11.65 4.34 -20.49
N TRP A 88 11.44 4.46 -19.17
CA TRP A 88 12.45 4.07 -18.17
C TRP A 88 12.76 2.58 -18.13
N LEU A 89 11.77 1.74 -18.42
CA LEU A 89 11.94 0.28 -18.52
C LEU A 89 12.49 -0.16 -19.88
N GLY A 90 12.58 0.75 -20.86
CA GLY A 90 12.95 0.41 -22.23
C GLY A 90 11.93 -0.49 -22.93
N MET A 91 10.66 -0.40 -22.53
CA MET A 91 9.57 -1.23 -23.02
C MET A 91 8.70 -0.46 -24.02
N THR A 92 8.05 -1.18 -24.94
CA THR A 92 6.99 -0.62 -25.78
C THR A 92 5.63 -0.75 -25.09
N GLU A 93 4.62 0.01 -25.54
CA GLU A 93 3.25 -0.12 -25.02
C GLU A 93 2.71 -1.55 -25.15
N GLU A 94 3.06 -2.25 -26.23
CA GLU A 94 2.68 -3.65 -26.47
C GLU A 94 3.24 -4.60 -25.39
N GLN A 95 4.41 -4.29 -24.82
CA GLN A 95 5.03 -5.07 -23.75
C GLN A 95 4.44 -4.72 -22.37
N GLY A 96 3.92 -3.50 -22.20
CA GLY A 96 3.34 -3.03 -20.95
C GLY A 96 1.86 -3.37 -20.75
N ALA A 97 1.13 -3.76 -21.79
CA ALA A 97 -0.33 -3.94 -21.77
C ALA A 97 -0.83 -5.29 -21.22
N LEU A 98 0.02 -6.05 -20.50
CA LEU A 98 -0.33 -7.31 -19.83
C LEU A 98 -0.89 -7.07 -18.42
#